data_AF-A0A1V3X2J2-F1
#
_entry.id   AF-A0A1V3X2J2-F1
#
_cell.length_a   1.000
_cell.length_b   1.000
_cell.length_c   1.000
_cell.angle_alpha   90.00
_cell.angle_beta   90.00
_cell.angle_gamma   90.00
#
_symmetry.space_group_name_H-M   'P 1'
#
loop_
_entity.id
_entity.type
_entity.pdbx_description
1 polymer ?
#
loop_
_entity_poly.entity_id
_entity_poly.type
_entity_poly.pdbx_seq_one_letter_code
_entity_poly.pdbx_strand_id
1 'polypeptide(L)'
;MAVLGCSGICRGGHSGAGHARDVRARRIDKGYEELRVGIEYDGPQHWTDPEQRDRDIDRYTALHDLGWTIIRVSNKLLRYRQGTFIGRVVAAMQAAGWRR
;
A
#
# COMPACT_ATOMS: atom_id res chain seq x y z
N MET A 1 11.58 6.07 20.23
CA MET A 1 12.66 5.29 19.59
C MET A 1 12.05 3.99 19.08
N ALA A 2 11.79 3.92 17.78
CA ALA A 2 11.56 2.69 17.02
C ALA A 2 11.74 3.06 15.54
N VAL A 3 13.00 3.25 15.16
CA VAL A 3 13.40 3.22 13.76
C VAL A 3 13.61 1.74 13.46
N LEU A 4 12.60 1.08 12.90
CA LEU A 4 12.77 -0.23 12.27
C LEU A 4 12.54 -0.02 10.79
N GLY A 5 13.64 0.27 10.09
CA GLY A 5 13.71 0.03 8.66
C GLY A 5 13.81 -1.47 8.45
N CYS A 6 12.85 -2.05 7.74
CA CYS A 6 13.02 -3.33 7.07
C CYS A 6 12.75 -3.11 5.58
N SER A 7 13.86 -2.98 4.85
CA SER A 7 13.95 -3.19 3.41
C SER A 7 13.84 -4.70 3.16
N GLY A 8 12.86 -5.16 2.38
CA GLY A 8 12.84 -6.59 2.05
C GLY A 8 11.59 -7.14 1.37
N ILE A 9 11.02 -6.49 0.35
CA ILE A 9 10.11 -7.23 -0.55
C ILE A 9 10.96 -7.91 -1.61
N CYS A 10 11.47 -9.10 -1.29
CA CYS A 10 12.00 -10.09 -2.23
C CYS A 10 12.05 -11.45 -1.53
N ARG A 11 11.00 -12.27 -1.60
CA ARG A 11 11.12 -13.73 -1.73
C ARG A 11 9.96 -14.27 -2.55
N GLY A 12 10.28 -14.58 -3.80
CA GLY A 12 9.42 -15.34 -4.69
C GLY A 12 9.31 -16.79 -4.26
N GLY A 13 8.18 -17.38 -4.62
CA GLY A 13 7.95 -18.81 -4.59
C GLY A 13 6.47 -19.06 -4.78
N HIS A 14 6.07 -19.47 -5.99
CA HIS A 14 5.23 -20.65 -6.20
C HIS A 14 5.13 -20.99 -7.70
N SER A 15 5.51 -22.22 -8.01
CA SER A 15 5.22 -22.89 -9.28
C SER A 15 3.71 -23.05 -9.45
N GLY A 16 3.18 -22.59 -10.58
CA GLY A 16 1.78 -22.77 -10.95
C GLY A 16 1.40 -21.81 -12.07
N ALA A 17 1.29 -22.32 -13.30
CA ALA A 17 1.04 -21.54 -14.50
C ALA A 17 -0.30 -20.78 -14.44
N GLY A 18 -0.26 -19.46 -14.62
CA GLY A 18 -1.44 -18.61 -14.74
C GLY A 18 -1.15 -17.11 -14.59
N HIS A 19 -0.57 -16.49 -15.63
CA HIS A 19 -0.64 -15.05 -15.92
C HIS A 19 -0.43 -14.00 -14.78
N ALA A 20 0.40 -14.26 -13.76
CA ALA A 20 0.90 -13.21 -12.88
C ALA A 20 2.06 -12.47 -13.57
N ARG A 21 1.75 -11.43 -14.36
CA ARG A 21 2.77 -10.52 -14.88
C ARG A 21 3.46 -9.86 -13.70
N ASP A 22 4.80 -9.89 -13.74
CA ASP A 22 5.74 -9.23 -12.84
C ASP A 22 5.20 -7.86 -12.37
N VAL A 23 4.57 -7.85 -11.20
CA VAL A 23 4.22 -6.61 -10.53
C VAL A 23 5.55 -6.08 -10.05
N ARG A 24 6.13 -5.16 -10.83
CA ARG A 24 7.21 -4.30 -10.34
C ARG A 24 6.65 -3.55 -9.14
N ALA A 25 6.79 -4.15 -7.96
CA ALA A 25 6.30 -3.62 -6.72
C ALA A 25 7.12 -2.36 -6.44
N ARG A 26 6.61 -1.22 -6.91
CA ARG A 26 7.03 0.06 -6.36
C ARG A 26 6.86 -0.04 -4.85
N ARG A 27 7.90 0.40 -4.13
CA ARG A 27 7.93 0.39 -2.67
C ARG A 27 6.71 1.12 -2.14
N ILE A 28 5.95 0.48 -1.25
CA ILE A 28 4.91 1.14 -0.46
C ILE A 28 5.59 2.22 0.39
N ASP A 29 5.10 3.46 0.35
CA ASP A 29 5.74 4.60 1.04
C ASP A 29 5.90 4.32 2.55
N LYS A 30 4.85 3.78 3.16
CA LYS A 30 4.83 3.27 4.55
C LYS A 30 4.02 1.99 4.64
N GLY A 31 4.64 0.89 5.07
CA GLY A 31 3.98 -0.41 5.20
C GLY A 31 4.23 -1.06 6.56
N TYR A 32 3.22 -1.77 7.05
CA TYR A 32 3.25 -2.64 8.22
C TYR A 32 3.05 -4.06 7.73
N GLU A 33 4.15 -4.77 7.47
CA GLU A 33 4.14 -6.06 6.78
C GLU A 33 3.39 -7.16 7.53
N GLU A 34 3.55 -7.22 8.85
CA GLU A 34 2.85 -8.18 9.72
C GLU A 34 1.33 -8.05 9.64
N LEU A 35 0.85 -6.82 9.44
CA LEU A 35 -0.58 -6.50 9.29
C LEU A 35 -1.02 -6.42 7.83
N ARG A 36 -0.07 -6.47 6.88
CA ARG A 36 -0.27 -6.17 5.45
C ARG A 36 -1.02 -4.86 5.23
N VAL A 37 -0.71 -3.82 6.01
CA VAL A 37 -1.31 -2.48 5.84
C VAL A 37 -0.28 -1.54 5.21
N GLY A 38 -0.63 -0.92 4.09
CA GLY A 38 0.18 0.07 3.39
C GLY A 38 -0.47 1.45 3.36
N ILE A 39 0.33 2.51 3.32
CA ILE A 39 -0.10 3.89 3.14
C ILE A 39 0.69 4.46 1.97
N GLU A 40 -0.01 5.08 1.03
CA GLU A 40 0.60 5.65 -0.17
C GLU A 40 0.11 7.06 -0.44
N TYR A 41 1.04 7.95 -0.77
CA TYR A 41 0.71 9.31 -1.10
C TYR A 41 0.16 9.41 -2.52
N ASP A 42 -1.02 10.02 -2.62
CA ASP A 42 -1.72 10.29 -3.86
C ASP A 42 -1.64 11.78 -4.19
N GLY A 43 -0.52 12.15 -4.81
CA GLY A 43 -0.25 13.48 -5.32
C GLY A 43 -0.89 13.76 -6.69
N PRO A 44 -1.21 15.03 -7.00
CA PRO A 44 -1.80 15.42 -8.28
C PRO A 44 -0.95 15.05 -9.50
N GLN A 45 0.37 14.94 -9.32
CA GLN A 45 1.32 14.56 -10.37
C GLN A 45 1.13 13.12 -10.91
N HIS A 46 0.32 12.29 -10.23
CA HIS A 46 0.08 10.90 -10.65
C HIS A 46 -1.10 10.73 -11.61
N TRP A 47 -1.89 11.77 -11.86
CA TRP A 47 -3.20 11.62 -12.52
C TRP A 47 -3.17 11.88 -14.04
N THR A 48 -2.07 12.40 -14.58
CA THR A 48 -2.02 12.91 -15.96
C THR A 48 -1.42 11.93 -16.97
N ASP A 49 -0.85 10.81 -16.53
CA ASP A 49 -0.26 9.79 -17.41
C ASP A 49 -1.15 8.51 -17.43
N PRO A 50 -1.84 8.21 -18.55
CA PRO A 50 -2.65 7.01 -18.70
C PRO A 50 -1.89 5.70 -18.47
N GLU A 51 -0.63 5.60 -18.92
CA GLU A 51 0.18 4.39 -18.73
C GLU A 51 0.55 4.19 -17.26
N GLN A 52 0.76 5.28 -16.53
CA GLN A 52 0.95 5.21 -15.08
C GLN A 52 -0.32 4.75 -14.37
N ARG A 53 -1.49 5.22 -14.80
CA ARG A 53 -2.78 4.84 -14.23
C ARG A 53 -3.07 3.36 -14.39
N ASP A 54 -2.87 2.80 -15.58
CA ASP A 54 -3.10 1.36 -15.83
C ASP A 54 -2.17 0.49 -14.97
N ARG A 55 -0.89 0.87 -14.90
CA ARG A 55 0.09 0.18 -14.03
C ARG A 55 -0.27 0.27 -12.55
N ASP A 56 -0.81 1.40 -12.10
CA ASP A 56 -1.25 1.55 -10.71
C ASP A 56 -2.47 0.67 -10.41
N ILE A 57 -3.42 0.55 -11.35
CA ILE A 57 -4.57 -0.37 -11.20
C ILE A 57 -4.09 -1.81 -11.01
N ASP A 58 -3.25 -2.31 -11.91
CA ASP A 58 -2.74 -3.68 -11.84
C ASP A 58 -1.97 -3.93 -10.54
N ARG A 59 -1.18 -2.95 -10.10
CA ARG A 59 -0.42 -3.04 -8.84
C ARG A 59 -1.34 -3.10 -7.63
N TYR A 60 -2.37 -2.27 -7.57
CA TYR A 60 -3.31 -2.29 -6.44
C TYR A 60 -4.13 -3.57 -6.40
N THR A 61 -4.54 -4.10 -7.56
CA THR A 61 -5.18 -5.42 -7.64
C THR A 61 -4.28 -6.50 -7.08
N ALA A 62 -3.00 -6.55 -7.51
CA ALA A 62 -2.08 -7.55 -7.00
C ALA A 62 -1.79 -7.42 -5.50
N LEU A 63 -1.65 -6.19 -4.98
CA LEU A 63 -1.49 -5.96 -3.55
C LEU A 63 -2.71 -6.43 -2.77
N HIS A 64 -3.91 -6.12 -3.27
CA HIS A 64 -5.16 -6.61 -2.69
C HIS A 64 -5.22 -8.14 -2.67
N ASP A 65 -4.85 -8.82 -3.76
CA ASP A 65 -4.85 -10.29 -3.84
C ASP A 65 -3.82 -10.93 -2.89
N LEU A 66 -2.73 -10.21 -2.60
CA LEU A 66 -1.75 -10.58 -1.57
C LEU A 66 -2.25 -10.27 -0.13
N GLY A 67 -3.47 -9.76 0.02
CA GLY A 67 -4.09 -9.41 1.30
C GLY A 67 -3.65 -8.07 1.86
N TRP A 68 -3.05 -7.20 1.04
CA TRP A 68 -2.68 -5.86 1.50
C TRP A 68 -3.87 -4.90 1.48
N THR A 69 -4.02 -4.16 2.57
CA THR A 69 -4.91 -3.00 2.63
C THR A 69 -4.12 -1.73 2.38
N ILE A 70 -4.31 -1.10 1.21
CA ILE A 70 -3.60 0.14 0.85
C ILE A 70 -4.47 1.37 1.09
N ILE A 71 -4.00 2.25 1.96
CA ILE A 71 -4.63 3.53 2.30
C ILE A 71 -3.97 4.63 1.48
N ARG A 72 -4.69 5.13 0.47
CA ARG A 72 -4.25 6.30 -0.28
C ARG A 72 -4.52 7.60 0.47
N VAL A 73 -3.53 8.48 0.49
CA VAL A 73 -3.59 9.74 1.21
C VAL A 73 -3.17 10.92 0.33
N SER A 74 -4.01 11.94 0.23
CA SER A 74 -3.70 13.16 -0.52
C SER A 74 -3.12 14.26 0.36
N ASN A 75 -2.49 15.27 -0.24
CA ASN A 75 -1.99 16.45 0.47
C ASN A 75 -3.08 17.12 1.32
N LYS A 76 -4.27 17.31 0.74
CA LYS A 76 -5.41 17.92 1.45
C LYS A 76 -5.83 17.10 2.67
N LEU A 77 -5.78 15.76 2.58
CA LEU A 77 -6.08 14.88 3.70
C LEU A 77 -5.04 15.03 4.82
N LEU A 78 -3.74 15.03 4.48
CA LEU A 78 -2.66 15.24 5.47
C LEU A 78 -2.68 16.63 6.10
N ARG A 79 -3.02 17.66 5.32
CA ARG A 79 -2.94 19.05 5.78
C ARG A 79 -4.15 19.48 6.61
N TYR A 80 -5.34 19.01 6.27
CA TYR A 80 -6.60 19.55 6.84
C TYR A 80 -7.45 18.52 7.56
N ARG A 81 -7.15 17.21 7.44
CA ARG A 81 -8.01 16.13 7.95
C ARG A 81 -7.20 15.00 8.61
N GLN A 82 -6.21 15.38 9.42
CA GLN A 82 -5.30 14.44 10.08
C GLN A 82 -6.03 13.41 10.94
N GLY A 83 -7.06 13.83 11.69
CA GLY A 83 -7.89 12.91 12.48
C GLY A 83 -8.56 11.83 11.62
N THR A 84 -9.06 12.18 10.44
CA THR A 84 -9.63 11.22 9.47
C THR A 84 -8.56 10.27 8.94
N PHE A 85 -7.37 10.77 8.62
CA PHE A 85 -6.25 9.94 8.16
C PHE A 85 -5.85 8.92 9.23
N ILE A 86 -5.60 9.38 10.47
CA ILE A 86 -5.23 8.52 11.59
C ILE A 86 -6.34 7.48 11.85
N GLY A 87 -7.61 7.91 11.85
CA GLY A 87 -8.75 6.99 12.03
C GLY A 87 -8.79 5.86 10.99
N ARG A 88 -8.49 6.16 9.72
CA ARG A 88 -8.41 5.14 8.66
C ARG A 88 -7.27 4.15 8.89
N VAL A 89 -6.09 4.66 9.25
CA VAL A 89 -4.92 3.81 9.53
C VAL A 89 -5.20 2.90 10.72
N VAL A 90 -5.72 3.45 11.83
CA VAL A 90 -6.06 2.68 13.02
C VAL A 90 -7.12 1.62 12.71
N ALA A 91 -8.18 1.98 11.99
CA ALA A 91 -9.22 1.03 11.62
C ALA A 91 -8.67 -0.12 10.76
N ALA A 92 -7.82 0.17 9.78
CA ALA A 92 -7.20 -0.87 8.95
C ALA A 92 -6.29 -1.79 9.77
N MET A 93 -5.48 -1.23 10.66
CA MET A 93 -4.62 -2.02 11.55
C MET A 93 -5.43 -2.91 12.49
N GLN A 94 -6.51 -2.39 13.08
CA GLN A 94 -7.39 -3.16 13.95
C GLN A 94 -8.09 -4.30 13.20
N ALA A 95 -8.58 -4.03 11.98
CA ALA A 95 -9.14 -5.05 11.11
C ALA A 95 -8.11 -6.15 10.75
N ALA A 96 -6.83 -5.78 10.65
CA ALA A 96 -5.72 -6.70 10.44
C ALA A 96 -5.24 -7.41 11.73
N GLY A 97 -5.93 -7.22 12.86
CA GLY A 97 -5.64 -7.93 14.11
C GLY A 97 -4.72 -7.17 15.08
N TRP A 98 -4.42 -5.89 14.82
CA TRP A 98 -3.69 -5.07 15.78
C TRP A 98 -4.53 -4.83 17.04
N ARG A 99 -4.05 -5.35 18.18
CA ARG A 99 -4.64 -5.14 19.50
C ARG A 99 -3.81 -4.09 20.24
N ARG A 100 -4.51 -3.05 20.72
CA ARG A 100 -3.94 -1.94 21.49
C ARG A 100 -3.64 -2.37 22.92
#